data_AF-A0A1H4EYH4-F1
#
_entry.id   AF-A0A1H4EYH4-F1
#
_cell.length_a   1.000
_cell.length_b   1.000
_cell.length_c   1.000
_cell.angle_alpha   90.00
_cell.angle_beta   90.00
_cell.angle_gamma   90.00
#
_symmetry.space_group_name_H-M   'P 1'
#
loop_
_entity.id
_entity.type
_entity.pdbx_description
1 polymer ?
#
loop_
_entity_poly.entity_id
_entity_poly.type
_entity_poly.pdbx_seq_one_letter_code
_entity_poly.pdbx_strand_id
1 'polypeptide(L)'
;MKNKISYSIETLLFGIENPKGAIEQVLFANKMAEHEGMPHCNRLAKLTFTDPTVNRALPGAVPLDETLILGYEGWSDSSLHLCIRSGRSACKIATGSFPNREIEIYDDYRHAILLRKLSDKDIQEIFNYVWDNMELIQPNPNPIKEDW
;
A
#
# COMPACT_ATOMS: atom_id res chain seq x y z
N MET A 1 21.94 -17.33 3.38
CA MET A 1 21.59 -15.91 3.61
C MET A 1 20.15 -15.74 3.14
N LYS A 2 19.21 -15.35 4.02
CA LYS A 2 17.81 -15.12 3.62
C LYS A 2 17.77 -13.85 2.76
N ASN A 3 17.31 -13.96 1.52
CA ASN A 3 17.18 -12.84 0.58
C ASN A 3 16.30 -11.75 1.19
N LYS A 4 16.92 -10.68 1.69
CA LYS A 4 16.21 -9.47 2.13
C LYS A 4 15.45 -8.93 0.92
N ILE A 5 14.16 -8.68 1.07
CA ILE A 5 13.38 -8.09 -0.01
C ILE A 5 13.85 -6.64 -0.26
N SER A 6 13.92 -6.25 -1.53
CA SER A 6 14.30 -4.91 -1.96
C SER A 6 13.12 -4.27 -2.67
N TYR A 7 12.78 -3.04 -2.28
CA TYR A 7 11.64 -2.29 -2.81
C TYR A 7 11.89 -0.78 -2.75
N SER A 8 11.12 -0.03 -3.52
CA SER A 8 10.98 1.42 -3.42
C SER A 8 9.55 1.80 -3.07
N ILE A 9 9.39 2.97 -2.46
CA ILE A 9 8.10 3.57 -2.12
C ILE A 9 7.96 4.88 -2.88
N GLU A 10 6.82 5.07 -3.53
CA GLU A 10 6.48 6.29 -4.26
C GLU A 10 5.11 6.77 -3.81
N THR A 11 5.02 7.98 -3.25
CA THR A 11 3.73 8.61 -2.95
C THR A 11 2.96 8.89 -4.23
N LEU A 12 1.67 8.54 -4.24
CA LEU A 12 0.76 8.76 -5.36
C LEU A 12 -0.13 9.98 -5.15
N LEU A 13 -0.01 10.62 -3.97
CA LEU A 13 -0.72 11.84 -3.66
C LEU A 13 0.17 13.06 -3.83
N PHE A 14 -0.42 14.16 -4.28
CA PHE A 14 0.21 15.46 -4.38
C PHE A 14 -0.72 16.58 -3.91
N GLY A 15 -0.15 17.68 -3.45
CA GLY A 15 -0.87 18.77 -2.78
C GLY A 15 -1.09 18.49 -1.31
N ILE A 16 -0.80 19.49 -0.46
CA ILE A 16 -0.82 19.34 1.01
C ILE A 16 -2.25 19.44 1.55
N GLU A 17 -2.96 20.52 1.24
CA GLU A 17 -4.29 20.80 1.82
C GLU A 17 -5.41 19.94 1.21
N ASN A 18 -5.28 19.61 -0.08
CA ASN A 18 -6.23 18.78 -0.81
C ASN A 18 -5.44 17.76 -1.65
N PRO A 19 -4.98 16.65 -1.03
CA PRO A 19 -4.24 15.62 -1.73
C PRO A 19 -5.01 15.09 -2.93
N LYS A 20 -4.38 15.16 -4.10
CA LYS A 20 -4.88 14.64 -5.38
C LYS A 20 -3.95 13.52 -5.85
N GLY A 21 -4.46 12.65 -6.71
CA GLY A 21 -3.68 11.58 -7.32
C GLY A 21 -4.38 11.13 -8.59
N ALA A 22 -3.84 10.10 -9.25
CA ALA A 22 -4.50 9.51 -10.40
C ALA A 22 -5.92 9.04 -10.01
N ILE A 23 -6.91 9.41 -10.84
CA ILE A 23 -8.35 9.23 -10.52
C ILE A 23 -8.64 7.77 -10.12
N GLU A 24 -8.10 6.79 -10.83
CA GLU A 24 -8.34 5.37 -10.54
C GLU A 24 -7.83 4.96 -9.15
N GLN A 25 -6.63 5.41 -8.79
CA GLN A 25 -5.99 5.07 -7.51
C GLN A 25 -6.69 5.77 -6.36
N VAL A 26 -7.09 7.04 -6.53
CA VAL A 26 -7.84 7.80 -5.52
C VAL A 26 -9.23 7.19 -5.31
N LEU A 27 -9.95 6.84 -6.39
CA LEU A 27 -11.26 6.19 -6.27
C LEU A 27 -11.16 4.81 -5.60
N PHE A 28 -10.10 4.05 -5.89
CA PHE A 28 -9.84 2.80 -5.21
C PHE A 28 -9.57 3.02 -3.71
N ALA A 29 -8.69 3.95 -3.37
CA ALA A 29 -8.33 4.24 -1.98
C ALA A 29 -9.52 4.74 -1.15
N ASN A 30 -10.41 5.56 -1.73
CA ASN A 30 -11.63 6.02 -1.07
C ASN A 30 -12.61 4.87 -0.79
N LYS A 31 -12.76 3.93 -1.73
CA LYS A 31 -13.60 2.73 -1.52
C LYS A 31 -13.04 1.83 -0.42
N MET A 32 -11.72 1.67 -0.39
CA MET A 32 -11.05 0.95 0.69
C MET A 32 -11.24 1.66 2.03
N ALA A 33 -11.11 2.99 2.07
CA ALA A 33 -11.35 3.77 3.28
C ALA A 33 -12.78 3.59 3.82
N GLU A 34 -13.78 3.70 2.96
CA GLU A 34 -15.18 3.46 3.33
C GLU A 34 -15.38 2.02 3.87
N HIS A 35 -14.79 1.03 3.21
CA HIS A 35 -14.91 -0.38 3.61
C HIS A 35 -14.24 -0.67 4.97
N GLU A 36 -13.09 -0.06 5.24
CA GLU A 36 -12.35 -0.22 6.50
C GLU A 36 -12.83 0.73 7.60
N GLY A 37 -13.87 1.55 7.34
CA GLY A 37 -14.41 2.51 8.31
C GLY A 37 -13.48 3.70 8.59
N MET A 38 -12.53 3.99 7.68
CA MET A 38 -11.65 5.15 7.76
C MET A 38 -12.40 6.42 7.33
N PRO A 39 -12.18 7.58 8.00
CA PRO A 39 -12.86 8.83 7.63
C PRO A 39 -12.55 9.29 6.19
N HIS A 40 -11.30 9.10 5.77
CA HIS A 40 -10.80 9.34 4.42
C HIS A 40 -9.40 8.70 4.29
N CYS A 41 -8.93 8.55 3.05
CA CYS A 41 -7.56 8.13 2.77
C CYS A 41 -6.68 9.37 2.54
N ASN A 42 -5.72 9.64 3.42
CA ASN A 42 -4.77 10.76 3.25
C ASN A 42 -3.33 10.30 3.00
N ARG A 43 -3.08 8.99 2.99
CA ARG A 43 -1.81 8.38 2.57
C ARG A 43 -2.11 7.37 1.48
N LEU A 44 -1.41 7.46 0.36
CA LEU A 44 -1.51 6.50 -0.72
C LEU A 44 -0.17 6.49 -1.47
N ALA A 45 0.46 5.32 -1.47
CA ALA A 45 1.77 5.11 -2.05
C ALA A 45 1.87 3.75 -2.73
N LYS A 46 2.73 3.66 -3.73
CA LYS A 46 3.03 2.43 -4.47
C LYS A 46 4.30 1.79 -3.93
N LEU A 47 4.26 0.48 -3.70
CA LEU A 47 5.44 -0.34 -3.49
C LEU A 47 5.86 -1.00 -4.80
N THR A 48 7.09 -0.74 -5.20
CA THR A 48 7.70 -1.41 -6.35
C THR A 48 8.84 -2.31 -5.89
N PHE A 49 8.66 -3.61 -6.02
CA PHE A 49 9.68 -4.60 -5.65
C PHE A 49 10.72 -4.75 -6.77
N THR A 50 11.99 -4.90 -6.38
CA THR A 50 13.07 -5.22 -7.33
C THR A 50 12.86 -6.59 -7.98
N ASP A 51 12.30 -7.54 -7.23
CA ASP A 51 11.84 -8.81 -7.79
C ASP A 51 10.42 -8.65 -8.34
N PRO A 52 10.23 -8.70 -9.67
CA PRO A 52 8.93 -8.45 -10.29
C PRO A 52 7.94 -9.59 -10.08
N THR A 53 8.32 -10.72 -9.46
CA THR A 53 7.43 -11.84 -9.15
C THR A 53 6.65 -11.66 -7.85
N VAL A 54 7.11 -10.76 -6.97
CA VAL A 54 6.45 -10.48 -5.69
C VAL A 54 5.06 -9.92 -5.95
N ASN A 55 4.06 -10.51 -5.27
CA ASN A 55 2.65 -10.11 -5.36
C ASN A 55 2.06 -10.17 -6.77
N ARG A 56 2.67 -10.90 -7.69
CA ARG A 56 2.13 -11.12 -9.02
C ARG A 56 1.21 -12.33 -9.09
N ALA A 57 0.16 -12.20 -9.87
CA ALA A 57 -0.71 -13.31 -10.23
C ALA A 57 0.03 -14.32 -11.13
N LEU A 58 -0.38 -15.59 -11.10
CA LEU A 58 0.08 -16.58 -12.05
C LEU A 58 -0.36 -16.23 -13.49
N PRO A 59 0.35 -16.68 -14.53
CA PRO A 59 -0.13 -16.58 -15.90
C PRO A 59 -1.55 -17.16 -16.05
N GLY A 60 -2.48 -16.38 -16.61
CA GLY A 60 -3.88 -16.77 -16.78
C GLY A 60 -4.79 -16.47 -15.58
N ALA A 61 -4.26 -15.98 -14.46
CA ALA A 61 -5.05 -15.45 -13.36
C ALA A 61 -5.37 -13.95 -13.55
N VAL A 62 -6.26 -13.41 -12.71
CA VAL A 62 -6.67 -12.00 -12.75
C VAL A 62 -5.43 -11.09 -12.60
N PRO A 63 -5.24 -10.09 -13.49
CA PRO A 63 -4.07 -9.20 -13.44
C PRO A 63 -4.00 -8.47 -12.10
N LEU A 64 -2.88 -8.60 -11.40
CA LEU A 64 -2.57 -7.79 -10.22
C LEU A 64 -1.61 -6.69 -10.63
N ASP A 65 -2.08 -5.45 -10.50
CA ASP A 65 -1.46 -4.29 -11.14
C ASP A 65 -0.41 -3.66 -10.22
N GLU A 66 -0.79 -3.43 -8.95
CA GLU A 66 -0.01 -2.59 -8.05
C GLU A 66 -0.06 -3.10 -6.62
N THR A 67 1.08 -3.13 -5.92
CA THR A 67 1.08 -3.22 -4.46
C THR A 67 1.05 -1.81 -3.90
N LEU A 68 0.07 -1.52 -3.05
CA LEU A 68 -0.20 -0.19 -2.50
C LEU A 68 -0.13 -0.21 -0.98
N ILE A 69 0.39 0.88 -0.42
CA ILE A 69 0.12 1.29 0.96
C ILE A 69 -0.90 2.40 0.90
N LEU A 70 -1.98 2.26 1.66
CA LEU A 70 -3.00 3.30 1.76
C LEU A 70 -3.58 3.36 3.16
N GLY A 71 -4.06 4.53 3.56
CA GLY A 71 -4.69 4.64 4.86
C GLY A 71 -4.83 6.08 5.35
N TYR A 72 -4.97 6.15 6.66
CA TYR A 72 -5.18 7.39 7.39
C TYR A 72 -4.06 7.60 8.40
N GLU A 73 -3.42 8.76 8.34
CA GLU A 73 -2.56 9.29 9.40
C GLU A 73 -3.26 10.49 10.05
N GLY A 74 -3.64 10.33 11.31
CA GLY A 74 -4.15 11.38 12.19
C GLY A 74 -3.03 12.04 12.99
N TRP A 75 -3.42 12.81 14.02
CA TRP A 75 -2.45 13.50 14.88
C TRP A 75 -1.69 12.53 15.80
N SER A 76 -2.38 11.52 16.33
CA SER A 76 -1.85 10.61 17.37
C SER A 76 -1.79 9.16 16.91
N ASP A 77 -2.46 8.83 15.83
CA ASP A 77 -2.69 7.47 15.36
C ASP A 77 -2.59 7.38 13.84
N SER A 78 -2.22 6.21 13.35
CA SER A 78 -2.33 5.91 11.93
C SER A 78 -2.80 4.48 11.72
N SER A 79 -3.66 4.28 10.73
CA SER A 79 -4.03 2.96 10.20
C SER A 79 -3.56 2.88 8.76
N LEU A 80 -2.62 1.97 8.50
CA LEU A 80 -2.06 1.75 7.18
C LEU A 80 -2.40 0.35 6.70
N HIS A 81 -2.85 0.24 5.46
CA HIS A 81 -3.21 -1.01 4.82
C HIS A 81 -2.24 -1.28 3.68
N LEU A 82 -1.68 -2.49 3.67
CA LEU A 82 -0.92 -3.02 2.55
C LEU A 82 -1.86 -3.91 1.73
N CYS A 83 -2.00 -3.64 0.43
CA CYS A 83 -2.87 -4.43 -0.44
C CYS A 83 -2.34 -4.53 -1.87
N ILE A 84 -2.83 -5.53 -2.61
CA ILE A 84 -2.60 -5.65 -4.04
C ILE A 84 -3.87 -5.20 -4.77
N ARG A 85 -3.76 -4.15 -5.60
CA ARG A 85 -4.84 -3.66 -6.46
C ARG A 85 -4.88 -4.45 -7.76
N SER A 86 -6.09 -4.81 -8.18
CA SER A 86 -6.40 -5.41 -9.49
C SER A 86 -7.60 -4.69 -10.09
N GLY A 87 -7.36 -3.68 -10.93
CA GLY A 87 -8.42 -2.80 -11.41
C GLY A 87 -9.26 -2.20 -10.27
N ARG A 88 -10.46 -2.77 -10.04
CA ARG A 88 -11.42 -2.37 -9.00
C ARG A 88 -11.45 -3.28 -7.76
N SER A 89 -10.74 -4.39 -7.75
CA SER A 89 -10.66 -5.31 -6.61
C SER A 89 -9.34 -5.15 -5.84
N ALA A 90 -9.33 -5.64 -4.61
CA ALA A 90 -8.18 -5.64 -3.72
C ALA A 90 -7.95 -7.04 -3.15
N CYS A 91 -6.69 -7.48 -3.10
CA CYS A 91 -6.26 -8.52 -2.18
C CYS A 91 -5.60 -7.83 -0.98
N LYS A 92 -6.26 -7.85 0.18
CA LYS A 92 -5.72 -7.24 1.41
C LYS A 92 -4.60 -8.12 1.94
N ILE A 93 -3.41 -7.54 2.13
CA ILE A 93 -2.24 -8.25 2.65
C ILE A 93 -2.25 -8.16 4.18
N ALA A 94 -2.25 -6.93 4.69
CA ALA A 94 -2.16 -6.68 6.12
C ALA A 94 -2.60 -5.25 6.47
N THR A 95 -2.95 -5.05 7.74
CA THR A 95 -3.23 -3.76 8.35
C THR A 95 -2.30 -3.53 9.51
N GLY A 96 -1.68 -2.36 9.56
CA GLY A 96 -0.79 -1.93 10.63
C GLY A 96 -1.36 -0.72 11.35
N SER A 97 -1.30 -0.73 12.69
CA SER A 97 -1.67 0.40 13.54
C SER A 97 -0.45 1.03 14.20
N PHE A 98 -0.41 2.36 14.26
CA PHE A 98 0.58 3.15 15.02
C PHE A 98 -0.17 3.99 16.07
N PRO A 99 0.36 4.16 17.30
CA PRO A 99 1.73 3.86 17.76
C PRO A 99 1.98 2.44 18.26
N ASN A 100 0.96 1.61 18.40
CA ASN A 100 1.09 0.27 18.99
C ASN A 100 1.97 -0.69 18.14
N ARG A 101 2.16 -0.38 16.85
CA ARG A 101 2.88 -1.20 15.87
C ARG A 101 2.34 -2.62 15.76
N GLU A 102 1.03 -2.78 15.97
CA GLU A 102 0.35 -4.05 15.75
C GLU A 102 0.13 -4.24 14.25
N ILE A 103 0.37 -5.46 13.78
CA ILE A 103 0.23 -5.82 12.37
C ILE A 103 -0.66 -7.06 12.30
N GLU A 104 -1.83 -6.89 11.69
CA GLU A 104 -2.75 -7.97 11.36
C GLU A 104 -2.51 -8.39 9.90
N ILE A 105 -2.16 -9.66 9.68
CA ILE A 105 -1.98 -10.22 8.33
C ILE A 105 -3.23 -11.02 7.98
N TYR A 106 -3.84 -10.72 6.84
CA TYR A 106 -5.10 -11.33 6.43
C TYR A 106 -4.93 -12.73 5.85
N ASP A 107 -5.83 -13.64 6.23
CA ASP A 107 -5.82 -15.02 5.73
C ASP A 107 -6.09 -15.11 4.23
N ASP A 108 -6.85 -14.19 3.65
CA ASP A 108 -7.09 -14.13 2.20
C ASP A 108 -5.77 -14.04 1.42
N TYR A 109 -4.80 -13.27 1.92
CA TYR A 109 -3.47 -13.19 1.32
C TYR A 109 -2.66 -14.47 1.49
N ARG A 110 -2.76 -15.12 2.65
CA ARG A 110 -2.11 -16.41 2.91
C ARG A 110 -2.60 -17.48 1.94
N HIS A 111 -3.87 -17.44 1.55
CA HIS A 111 -4.46 -18.40 0.61
C HIS A 111 -4.43 -17.94 -0.86
N ALA A 112 -4.14 -16.67 -1.14
CA ALA A 112 -4.04 -16.16 -2.49
C ALA A 112 -3.01 -16.93 -3.33
N ILE A 113 -3.28 -17.14 -4.61
CA ILE A 113 -2.36 -17.84 -5.51
C ILE A 113 -1.51 -16.80 -6.25
N LEU A 114 -0.26 -16.64 -5.80
CA LEU A 114 0.69 -15.63 -6.29
C LEU A 114 2.02 -16.31 -6.63
N LEU A 115 2.75 -15.74 -7.61
CA LEU A 115 4.09 -16.22 -8.01
C LEU A 115 5.07 -16.21 -6.83
N ARG A 116 5.09 -15.12 -6.07
CA ARG A 116 5.85 -14.99 -4.84
C ARG A 116 5.08 -14.13 -3.84
N LYS A 117 4.93 -14.62 -2.61
CA LYS A 117 4.37 -13.86 -1.50
C LYS A 117 5.48 -13.23 -0.67
N LEU A 118 5.13 -12.13 -0.03
CA LEU A 118 5.82 -11.60 1.14
C LEU A 118 5.67 -12.61 2.28
N SER A 119 6.74 -12.86 3.01
CA SER A 119 6.65 -13.54 4.30
C SER A 119 6.12 -12.59 5.37
N ASP A 120 5.60 -13.11 6.48
CA ASP A 120 5.20 -12.32 7.64
C ASP A 120 6.32 -11.38 8.11
N LYS A 121 7.58 -11.84 8.01
CA LYS A 121 8.76 -11.04 8.31
C LYS A 121 8.95 -9.88 7.33
N ASP A 122 8.75 -10.10 6.04
CA ASP A 122 8.85 -9.02 5.03
C ASP A 122 7.76 -7.97 5.26
N ILE A 123 6.54 -8.39 5.58
CA ILE A 123 5.43 -7.49 5.90
C ILE A 123 5.75 -6.64 7.13
N GLN A 124 6.27 -7.27 8.20
CA GLN A 124 6.72 -6.56 9.40
C GLN A 124 7.85 -5.57 9.10
N GLU A 125 8.83 -5.95 8.28
CA GLU A 125 9.92 -5.05 7.89
C GLU A 125 9.40 -3.84 7.10
N ILE A 126 8.44 -4.04 6.18
CA ILE A 126 7.81 -2.97 5.40
C ILE A 126 7.09 -1.97 6.33
N PHE A 127 6.20 -2.45 7.22
CA PHE A 127 5.47 -1.55 8.11
C PHE A 127 6.38 -0.77 9.04
N ASN A 128 7.37 -1.44 9.67
CA ASN A 128 8.33 -0.76 10.54
C ASN A 128 9.11 0.31 9.77
N TYR A 129 9.58 -0.01 8.57
CA TYR A 129 10.27 0.96 7.73
C TYR A 129 9.40 2.17 7.39
N VAL A 130 8.12 1.95 7.06
CA VAL A 130 7.19 3.04 6.73
C VAL A 130 6.91 3.92 7.95
N TRP A 131 6.67 3.33 9.12
CA TRP A 131 6.47 4.10 10.36
C TRP A 131 7.71 4.89 10.77
N ASP A 132 8.90 4.37 10.50
CA ASP A 132 10.16 5.06 10.76
C ASP A 132 10.48 6.14 9.72
N ASN A 133 9.78 6.16 8.57
CA ASN A 133 10.02 7.06 7.43
C ASN A 133 8.68 7.52 6.81
N MET A 134 7.76 8.05 7.65
CA MET A 134 6.39 8.40 7.23
C MET A 134 6.35 9.45 6.10
N GLU A 135 7.39 10.27 5.96
CA GLU A 135 7.55 11.23 4.88
C GLU A 135 7.51 10.59 3.47
N LEU A 136 7.85 9.30 3.35
CA LEU A 136 7.83 8.58 2.07
C LEU A 136 6.42 8.36 1.51
N ILE A 137 5.41 8.40 2.38
CA ILE A 137 4.00 8.19 2.01
C ILE A 137 3.16 9.46 2.17
N GLN A 138 3.77 10.59 2.56
CA GLN A 138 3.10 11.88 2.61
C GLN A 138 2.79 12.39 1.19
N PRO A 139 1.71 13.17 1.01
CA PRO A 139 1.45 13.83 -0.26
C PRO A 139 2.64 14.71 -0.67
N ASN A 140 3.08 14.58 -1.92
CA ASN A 140 4.12 15.44 -2.46
C ASN A 140 3.59 16.89 -2.55
N PRO A 141 4.27 17.91 -2.00
CA PRO A 141 3.82 19.29 -2.12
C PRO A 141 3.71 19.77 -3.56
N ASN A 142 4.51 19.20 -4.47
CA ASN A 142 4.50 19.56 -5.88
C ASN A 142 3.56 18.62 -6.67
N PRO A 143 2.73 19.15 -7.58
CA PRO A 143 1.96 18.32 -8.50
C PRO A 143 2.90 17.46 -9.34
N ILE A 144 2.48 16.21 -9.62
CA ILE A 144 3.12 15.41 -10.66
C ILE A 144 3.01 16.23 -11.94
N LYS A 145 4.15 16.51 -12.60
CA LYS A 145 4.13 17.00 -13.98
C LYS A 145 3.48 15.89 -14.80
N GLU A 146 2.19 16.01 -15.08
CA GLU A 146 1.56 15.22 -16.13
C GLU A 146 2.30 15.58 -17.43
N ASP A 147 3.11 14.65 -17.93
CA ASP A 147 3.49 14.67 -19.34
C ASP A 147 2.20 14.37 -20.10
N TRP A 148 1.60 15.43 -20.64
CA TRP A 148 0.42 15.40 -21.52
C TRP A 148 0.72 14.71 -22.84
#